data_AF-A0A0A1W3P5-F1
#
_entry.id   AF-A0A0A1W3P5-F1
#
_cell.length_a   1.000
_cell.length_b   1.000
_cell.length_c   1.000
_cell.angle_alpha   90.00
_cell.angle_beta   90.00
_cell.angle_gamma   90.00
#
_symmetry.space_group_name_H-M   'P 1'
#
loop_
_entity.id
_entity.type
_entity.pdbx_description
1 polymer ?
#
loop_
_entity_poly.entity_id
_entity_poly.type
_entity_poly.pdbx_seq_one_letter_code
_entity_poly.pdbx_strand_id
1 'polypeptide(L)'
;MKGAAARKRLPPFFRPAPIQPHVWRETIMPLSLDNRPDLDTPRLSLRRPAKRDIEAIVSIVGDRDVARRLARVLHPYGPDDARFFLDQVVPAEWV
;
A
#
# COMPACT_ATOMS: atom_id res chain seq x y z
N MET A 1 30.53 -37.42 -5.51
CA MET A 1 30.96 -37.12 -4.12
C MET A 1 32.49 -36.92 -4.15
N LYS A 2 33.15 -35.82 -3.78
CA LYS A 2 32.84 -34.59 -3.04
C LYS A 2 33.56 -33.40 -3.72
N GLY A 3 32.94 -32.22 -3.65
CA GLY A 3 33.46 -30.99 -4.24
C GLY A 3 34.68 -30.45 -3.49
N ALA A 4 35.67 -30.01 -4.26
CA ALA A 4 36.79 -29.20 -3.79
C ALA A 4 36.61 -27.77 -4.30
N ALA A 5 35.77 -26.98 -3.61
CA ALA A 5 35.73 -25.54 -3.80
C ALA A 5 36.88 -24.92 -2.98
N ALA A 6 38.00 -24.66 -3.66
CA ALA A 6 39.16 -23.98 -3.10
C ALA A 6 38.74 -22.61 -2.56
N ARG A 7 38.66 -22.48 -1.23
CA ARG A 7 38.49 -21.20 -0.53
C ARG A 7 39.79 -20.41 -0.71
N LYS A 8 39.84 -19.53 -1.73
CA LYS A 8 40.91 -18.54 -1.85
C LYS A 8 40.92 -17.69 -0.58
N ARG A 9 42.01 -17.78 0.20
CA ARG A 9 42.22 -16.91 1.37
C ARG A 9 42.32 -15.48 0.86
N LEU A 10 41.48 -14.60 1.38
CA LEU A 10 41.59 -13.16 1.14
C LEU A 10 42.91 -12.66 1.78
N PRO A 11 43.61 -11.71 1.16
CA PRO A 11 44.83 -11.15 1.72
C PRO A 11 44.55 -10.45 3.06
N PRO A 12 45.54 -10.37 3.97
CA PRO A 12 45.35 -9.91 5.36
C PRO A 12 44.90 -8.44 5.51
N PHE A 13 44.82 -7.69 4.41
CA PHE A 13 44.41 -6.28 4.39
C PHE A 13 43.14 -6.01 3.55
N PHE A 14 42.41 -7.05 3.14
CA PHE A 14 41.09 -6.84 2.52
C PHE A 14 40.10 -6.34 3.58
N ARG A 15 40.02 -5.02 3.76
CA ARG A 15 38.86 -4.38 4.38
C ARG A 15 37.78 -4.34 3.29
N PRO A 16 36.66 -5.10 3.41
CA PRO A 16 35.53 -4.84 2.52
C PRO A 16 35.16 -3.37 2.71
N ALA A 17 34.97 -2.62 1.62
CA ALA A 17 34.39 -1.30 1.70
C ALA A 17 33.11 -1.40 2.54
N PRO A 18 32.81 -0.44 3.44
CA PRO A 18 31.55 -0.45 4.14
C PRO A 18 30.45 -0.59 3.09
N ILE A 19 29.55 -1.54 3.32
CA ILE A 19 28.36 -1.73 2.49
C ILE A 19 27.67 -0.37 2.52
N GLN A 20 27.79 0.42 1.46
CA GLN A 20 27.13 1.71 1.38
C GLN A 20 25.64 1.39 1.43
N PRO A 21 24.91 1.72 2.51
CA PRO A 21 23.47 1.63 2.45
C PRO A 21 23.08 2.61 1.35
N HIS A 22 22.63 2.08 0.22
CA HIS A 22 22.09 2.89 -0.85
C HIS A 22 21.06 3.83 -0.21
N VAL A 23 21.35 5.12 -0.34
CA VAL A 23 20.76 6.21 0.42
C VAL A 23 19.28 6.33 0.04
N TRP A 24 18.38 5.73 0.83
CA TRP A 24 16.95 6.06 0.77
C TRP A 24 16.60 7.24 1.71
N ARG A 25 17.58 8.06 2.12
CA ARG A 25 17.35 9.12 3.11
C ARG A 25 16.92 10.47 2.55
N GLU A 26 16.97 10.70 1.23
CA GLU A 26 16.83 12.07 0.69
C GLU A 26 15.91 12.23 -0.53
N THR A 27 15.16 11.18 -0.91
CA THR A 27 14.06 11.33 -1.88
C THR A 27 12.74 10.85 -1.28
N ILE A 28 12.45 11.31 -0.07
CA ILE A 28 11.05 11.55 0.27
C ILE A 28 10.70 12.82 -0.49
N MET A 29 10.15 12.63 -1.70
CA MET A 29 9.29 13.64 -2.31
C MET A 29 8.39 14.16 -1.18
N PRO A 30 8.34 15.48 -0.90
CA PRO A 30 7.38 16.01 0.05
C PRO A 30 6.00 15.86 -0.61
N LEU A 31 5.47 14.65 -0.61
CA LEU A 31 4.04 14.43 -0.68
C LEU A 31 3.55 15.03 0.63
N SER A 32 3.21 16.32 0.59
CA SER A 32 2.43 16.93 1.66
C SER A 32 1.28 15.98 1.92
N LEU A 33 1.26 15.38 3.11
CA LEU A 33 0.18 14.49 3.51
C LEU A 33 -1.14 15.26 3.50
N ASP A 34 -1.06 16.58 3.70
CA ASP A 34 -2.17 17.53 3.77
C ASP A 34 -2.95 17.70 2.45
N ASN A 35 -2.42 17.20 1.32
CA ASN A 35 -3.14 17.18 0.06
C ASN A 35 -2.74 15.99 -0.79
N ARG A 36 -3.56 14.93 -0.75
CA ARG A 36 -3.40 13.77 -1.63
C ARG A 36 -4.14 14.02 -2.96
N PRO A 37 -3.41 14.07 -4.09
CA PRO A 37 -4.02 14.39 -5.37
C PRO A 37 -4.89 13.25 -5.88
N ASP A 38 -5.90 13.61 -6.66
CA ASP A 38 -6.59 12.66 -7.54
C ASP A 38 -5.58 12.09 -8.56
N LEU A 39 -5.67 10.79 -8.82
CA LEU A 39 -4.79 10.09 -9.76
C LEU A 39 -5.56 9.73 -11.02
N ASP A 40 -5.19 10.34 -12.14
CA ASP A 40 -5.80 10.07 -13.43
C ASP A 40 -4.91 9.22 -14.33
N THR A 41 -5.55 8.28 -15.00
CA THR A 41 -4.99 7.47 -16.09
C THR A 41 -5.98 7.50 -17.25
N PRO A 42 -5.59 7.06 -18.47
CA PRO A 42 -6.49 7.12 -19.62
C PRO A 42 -7.82 6.37 -19.46
N ARG A 43 -7.90 5.37 -18.56
CA ARG A 43 -9.09 4.54 -18.37
C ARG A 43 -9.75 4.72 -17.01
N LEU A 44 -9.03 5.25 -16.01
CA LEU A 44 -9.45 5.25 -14.62
C LEU A 44 -8.99 6.52 -13.93
N SER A 45 -9.88 7.08 -13.12
CA SER A 45 -9.59 8.14 -12.16
C SER A 45 -9.74 7.58 -10.75
N LEU A 46 -8.77 7.82 -9.89
CA LEU A 46 -8.82 7.50 -8.47
C LEU A 46 -8.89 8.79 -7.69
N ARG A 47 -10.07 9.06 -7.13
CA ARG A 47 -10.37 10.22 -6.29
C ARG A 47 -10.70 9.82 -4.87
N ARG A 48 -10.76 10.80 -3.96
CA ARG A 48 -11.36 10.57 -2.64
C ARG A 48 -12.77 9.99 -2.77
N PRO A 49 -13.08 8.86 -2.08
CA PRO A 49 -14.44 8.35 -1.99
C PRO A 49 -15.30 9.31 -1.14
N ALA A 50 -16.55 9.48 -1.54
CA ALA A 50 -17.50 10.41 -0.96
C ALA A 50 -18.85 9.73 -0.72
N LYS A 51 -19.79 10.42 -0.05
CA LYS A 51 -21.12 9.86 0.29
C LYS A 51 -21.90 9.34 -0.93
N ARG A 52 -21.69 9.93 -2.11
CA ARG A 52 -22.30 9.47 -3.37
C ARG A 52 -21.86 8.06 -3.81
N ASP A 53 -20.75 7.57 -3.26
CA ASP A 53 -20.17 6.26 -3.62
C ASP A 53 -20.69 5.11 -2.75
N ILE A 54 -21.48 5.41 -1.71
CA ILE A 54 -21.95 4.41 -0.74
C ILE A 54 -22.62 3.22 -1.42
N GLU A 55 -23.53 3.46 -2.37
CA GLU A 55 -24.25 2.40 -3.05
C GLU A 55 -23.30 1.48 -3.84
N ALA A 56 -22.35 2.06 -4.58
CA ALA A 56 -21.35 1.31 -5.32
C ALA A 56 -20.42 0.51 -4.39
N ILE A 57 -19.99 1.10 -3.28
CA ILE A 57 -19.17 0.42 -2.26
C ILE A 57 -19.94 -0.77 -1.69
N VAL A 58 -21.20 -0.59 -1.27
CA VAL A 58 -22.04 -1.67 -0.73
C VAL A 58 -22.28 -2.76 -1.77
N SER A 59 -22.53 -2.41 -3.04
CA SER A 59 -22.74 -3.39 -4.10
C SER A 59 -21.50 -4.28 -4.33
N ILE A 60 -20.30 -3.73 -4.20
CA ILE A 60 -19.05 -4.48 -4.44
C ILE A 60 -18.62 -5.24 -3.18
N VAL A 61 -18.59 -4.56 -2.03
CA VAL A 61 -18.10 -5.12 -0.76
C VAL A 61 -19.12 -6.07 -0.13
N GLY A 62 -20.41 -5.84 -0.37
CA GLY A 62 -21.49 -6.72 0.07
C GLY A 62 -21.56 -8.04 -0.70
N ASP A 63 -20.90 -8.16 -1.86
CA ASP A 63 -20.78 -9.41 -2.59
C ASP A 63 -19.98 -10.43 -1.75
N ARG A 64 -20.61 -11.58 -1.49
CA ARG A 64 -20.05 -12.67 -0.67
C ARG A 64 -18.76 -13.25 -1.25
N ASP A 65 -18.61 -13.27 -2.58
CA ASP A 65 -17.38 -13.73 -3.22
C ASP A 65 -16.25 -12.73 -3.04
N VAL A 66 -16.55 -11.44 -3.06
CA VAL A 66 -15.56 -10.40 -2.76
C VAL A 66 -15.15 -10.47 -1.30
N ALA A 67 -16.10 -10.38 -0.36
CA ALA A 67 -15.73 -10.13 1.01
C ALA A 67 -15.31 -11.37 1.81
N ARG A 68 -15.56 -12.61 1.34
CA ARG A 68 -14.84 -13.78 1.88
C ARG A 68 -13.32 -13.69 1.73
N ARG A 69 -12.83 -12.86 0.80
CA ARG A 69 -11.39 -12.64 0.53
C ARG A 69 -10.83 -11.46 1.33
N LEU A 70 -11.67 -10.71 2.06
CA LEU A 70 -11.29 -9.53 2.80
C LEU A 70 -11.22 -9.86 4.30
N ALA A 71 -10.07 -9.56 4.93
CA ALA A 71 -9.85 -9.91 6.33
C ALA A 71 -10.70 -9.12 7.34
N ARG A 72 -11.24 -7.95 6.94
CA ARG A 72 -11.88 -6.99 7.85
C ARG A 72 -13.36 -6.75 7.57
N VAL A 73 -13.90 -7.29 6.48
CA VAL A 73 -15.29 -7.02 6.09
C VAL A 73 -16.21 -8.03 6.77
N LEU A 74 -17.06 -7.55 7.67
CA LEU A 74 -18.14 -8.32 8.25
C LEU A 74 -19.32 -8.36 7.28
N HIS A 75 -19.96 -9.53 7.17
CA HIS A 75 -21.16 -9.71 6.34
C HIS A 75 -22.42 -9.87 7.19
N PRO A 76 -23.56 -9.33 6.73
CA PRO A 76 -23.73 -8.49 5.54
C PRO A 76 -23.08 -7.11 5.71
N TYR A 77 -22.50 -6.57 4.63
CA TYR A 77 -21.93 -5.23 4.62
C TYR A 77 -22.97 -4.26 4.04
N GLY A 78 -23.37 -3.27 4.83
CA GLY A 78 -24.48 -2.38 4.50
C GLY A 78 -24.08 -0.90 4.39
N PRO A 79 -25.07 -0.03 4.12
CA PRO A 79 -24.85 1.41 3.98
C PRO A 79 -24.21 2.08 5.21
N ASP A 80 -24.50 1.60 6.42
CA ASP A 80 -23.92 2.15 7.65
C ASP A 80 -22.45 1.80 7.81
N ASP A 81 -22.04 0.60 7.37
CA ASP A 81 -20.63 0.22 7.33
C ASP A 81 -19.84 1.06 6.31
N ALA A 82 -20.47 1.38 5.17
CA ALA A 82 -19.88 2.27 4.18
C ALA A 82 -19.75 3.71 4.71
N ARG A 83 -20.75 4.21 5.46
CA ARG A 83 -20.65 5.51 6.15
C ARG A 83 -19.52 5.50 7.17
N PHE A 84 -19.43 4.45 7.99
CA PHE A 84 -18.32 4.28 8.94
C PHE A 84 -16.97 4.29 8.22
N PHE A 85 -16.84 3.58 7.11
CA PHE A 85 -15.62 3.60 6.29
C PHE A 85 -15.25 5.02 5.85
N LEU A 86 -16.20 5.78 5.30
CA LEU A 86 -15.96 7.16 4.85
C LEU A 86 -15.59 8.11 5.99
N ASP A 87 -16.20 7.94 7.16
CA ASP A 87 -16.05 8.86 8.28
C ASP A 87 -14.84 8.54 9.16
N GLN A 88 -14.46 7.26 9.27
CA GLN A 88 -13.48 6.78 10.26
C GLN A 88 -12.23 6.14 9.65
N VAL A 89 -12.31 5.64 8.41
CA VAL A 89 -11.22 4.89 7.77
C VAL A 89 -10.56 5.69 6.65
N VAL A 90 -11.34 6.46 5.88
CA VAL A 90 -10.78 7.35 4.85
C VAL A 90 -9.96 8.45 5.56
N PRO A 91 -8.66 8.58 5.25
CA PRO A 91 -7.82 9.54 5.95
C PRO A 91 -8.34 10.98 5.78
N ALA A 92 -8.30 11.76 6.86
CA ALA A 92 -8.82 13.13 6.87
C ALA A 92 -8.03 14.03 5.91
N GLU A 93 -6.77 13.72 5.67
CA GLU A 93 -5.83 14.48 4.86
C GLU A 93 -6.03 14.36 3.33
N TRP A 94 -7.00 13.57 2.86
CA TRP A 94 -7.45 13.59 1.46
C TRP A 94 -8.45 14.74 1.21
N VAL A 95 -8.07 16.02 1.28
CA VAL A 95 -9.05 17.12 1.11
C VAL A 95 -9.25 17.50 -0.36
#